data_AF-A0A970P6Q6-F1
#
_entry.id   AF-A0A970P6Q6-F1
#
_cell.length_a   1.000
_cell.length_b   1.000
_cell.length_c   1.000
_cell.angle_alpha   90.00
_cell.angle_beta   90.00
_cell.angle_gamma   90.00
#
_symmetry.space_group_name_H-M   'P 1'
#
loop_
_entity.id
_entity.type
_entity.pdbx_description
1 polymer ?
#
loop_
_entity_poly.entity_id
_entity_poly.type
_entity_poly.pdbx_seq_one_letter_code
_entity_poly.pdbx_strand_id
1 'polypeptide(L)'
;MRALVRITTGIELGIVAVMLFIAIGFGAIVTLGSEGLPRLLMHGVIVVVSVGIILHVVSGIWGRYRRLMHGRCGDAYCHGNLVTSNEIPEHLVTCSTCRRVWPRLHSRAEAPAAMA
;
A
#
# COMPACT_ATOMS: atom_id res chain seq x y z
N MET A 1 -5.54 11.38 0.34
CA MET A 1 -4.55 10.69 -0.54
C MET A 1 -3.10 10.87 -0.09
N ARG A 2 -2.64 12.07 0.33
CA ARG A 2 -1.25 12.31 0.78
C ARG A 2 -0.75 11.39 1.92
N ALA A 3 -1.63 10.99 2.84
CA ALA A 3 -1.27 10.08 3.93
C ALA A 3 -0.99 8.63 3.47
N LEU A 4 -1.64 8.18 2.39
CA LEU A 4 -1.46 6.82 1.85
C LEU A 4 -0.06 6.67 1.23
N VAL A 5 0.40 7.70 0.52
CA VAL A 5 1.73 7.77 -0.12
C VAL A 5 2.87 7.71 0.92
N ARG A 6 2.60 8.12 2.16
CA ARG A 6 3.62 8.11 3.22
C ARG A 6 3.80 6.75 3.90
N ILE A 7 2.87 5.81 3.67
CA ILE A 7 2.82 4.49 4.33
C ILE A 7 3.31 3.38 3.40
N THR A 8 3.36 3.64 2.10
CA THR A 8 3.99 2.76 1.12
C THR A 8 5.48 2.74 1.38
N THR A 9 5.92 1.73 2.14
CA THR A 9 7.33 1.36 2.29
C THR A 9 7.94 1.15 0.90
N GLY A 10 9.18 1.54 0.66
CA GLY A 10 9.81 1.47 -0.68
C GLY A 10 9.71 0.11 -1.38
N ILE A 11 9.57 -0.98 -0.62
CA ILE A 11 9.30 -2.34 -1.12
C ILE A 11 7.93 -2.43 -1.83
N GLU A 12 6.88 -1.78 -1.31
CA GLU A 12 5.55 -1.75 -1.93
C GLU A 12 5.59 -1.00 -3.27
N LEU A 13 6.36 0.09 -3.33
CA LEU A 13 6.59 0.83 -4.59
C LEU A 13 7.37 -0.02 -5.59
N GLY A 14 8.36 -0.80 -5.15
CA GLY A 14 9.08 -1.76 -5.97
C GLY A 14 8.17 -2.86 -6.54
N ILE A 15 7.31 -3.44 -5.70
CA ILE A 15 6.33 -4.45 -6.13
C ILE A 15 5.36 -3.87 -7.15
N VAL A 16 4.83 -2.66 -6.89
CA VAL A 16 3.93 -1.97 -7.83
C VAL A 16 4.65 -1.71 -9.17
N ALA A 17 5.90 -1.25 -9.15
CA ALA A 17 6.68 -0.99 -10.37
C ALA A 17 6.92 -2.28 -11.17
N VAL A 18 7.29 -3.38 -10.50
CA VAL A 18 7.49 -4.68 -11.15
C VAL A 18 6.18 -5.21 -11.74
N MET A 19 5.08 -5.11 -11.00
CA MET A 19 3.75 -5.49 -11.49
C MET A 19 3.34 -4.70 -12.72
N LEU A 20 3.60 -3.38 -12.71
CA LEU A 20 3.28 -2.50 -13.84
C LEU A 20 4.12 -2.85 -15.06
N PHE A 21 5.40 -3.13 -14.87
CA PHE A 21 6.31 -3.56 -15.93
C PHE A 21 5.86 -4.89 -16.55
N ILE A 22 5.49 -5.87 -15.72
CA ILE A 22 4.96 -7.16 -16.18
C ILE A 22 3.63 -6.97 -16.93
N ALA A 23 2.71 -6.17 -16.42
CA ALA A 23 1.42 -5.92 -17.05
C ALA A 23 1.56 -5.24 -18.43
N ILE A 24 2.44 -4.25 -18.55
CA ILE A 24 2.71 -3.56 -19.82
C ILE A 24 3.39 -4.51 -20.81
N GLY A 25 4.41 -5.25 -20.38
CA GLY A 25 5.13 -6.21 -21.22
C GLY A 25 4.20 -7.32 -21.74
N PHE A 26 3.38 -7.89 -20.86
CA PHE A 26 2.44 -8.94 -21.23
C PHE A 26 1.33 -8.42 -22.16
N GLY A 27 0.81 -7.21 -21.88
CA GLY A 27 -0.14 -6.53 -22.76
C GLY A 27 0.41 -6.32 -24.18
N ALA A 28 1.66 -5.87 -24.31
CA ALA A 28 2.29 -5.67 -25.61
C ALA A 28 2.43 -6.98 -26.41
N ILE A 29 2.87 -8.07 -25.75
CA ILE A 29 3.04 -9.39 -26.38
C ILE A 29 1.70 -9.94 -26.87
N VAL A 30 0.65 -9.86 -26.04
CA VAL A 30 -0.69 -10.35 -26.40
C VAL A 30 -1.30 -9.54 -27.55
N THR A 31 -1.00 -8.24 -27.62
CA THR A 31 -1.51 -7.37 -28.69
C THR A 31 -0.86 -7.66 -30.04
N LEU A 32 0.41 -8.08 -30.05
CA LEU A 32 1.17 -8.42 -31.26
C LEU A 32 0.91 -9.85 -31.77
N GLY A 33 0.46 -10.76 -30.90
CA GLY A 33 0.39 -12.20 -31.20
C GLY A 33 -1.00 -12.80 -31.41
N SER A 34 -2.10 -12.02 -31.31
CA SER A 34 -3.45 -12.58 -31.37
C SER A 34 -4.43 -11.79 -32.25
N GLU A 35 -5.08 -12.49 -33.18
CA GLU A 35 -6.17 -11.98 -34.02
C GLU A 35 -7.47 -12.73 -33.72
N GLY A 36 -8.61 -12.03 -33.70
CA GLY A 36 -9.94 -12.62 -33.50
C GLY A 36 -10.31 -12.97 -32.05
N LEU A 37 -11.14 -14.01 -31.86
CA LEU A 37 -11.66 -14.48 -30.56
C LEU A 37 -10.60 -14.70 -29.45
N PRO A 38 -9.38 -15.26 -29.72
CA PRO A 38 -8.37 -15.45 -28.68
C PRO A 38 -7.85 -14.12 -28.08
N ARG A 39 -7.92 -13.01 -28.83
CA ARG A 39 -7.52 -11.68 -28.34
C ARG A 39 -8.46 -11.17 -27.24
N LEU A 40 -9.77 -11.37 -27.41
CA LEU A 40 -10.81 -10.99 -26.43
C LEU A 40 -10.67 -11.80 -25.14
N LEU A 41 -10.46 -13.12 -25.24
CA LEU A 41 -10.24 -13.98 -24.07
C LEU A 41 -8.96 -13.59 -23.33
N MET A 42 -7.86 -13.35 -24.05
CA MET A 42 -6.59 -12.93 -23.43
C MET A 42 -6.70 -11.56 -22.76
N HIS A 43 -7.35 -10.58 -23.39
CA HIS A 43 -7.60 -9.29 -22.75
C HIS A 43 -8.49 -9.43 -21.51
N GLY A 44 -9.50 -10.29 -21.55
CA GLY A 44 -10.34 -10.60 -20.38
C GLY A 44 -9.52 -11.16 -19.22
N VAL A 45 -8.64 -12.12 -19.47
CA VAL A 45 -7.75 -12.69 -18.44
C VAL A 45 -6.80 -11.63 -17.89
N ILE A 46 -6.19 -10.80 -18.74
CA ILE A 46 -5.30 -9.71 -18.31
C ILE A 46 -6.04 -8.74 -17.38
N VAL A 47 -7.26 -8.33 -17.74
CA VAL A 47 -8.07 -7.43 -16.91
C VAL A 47 -8.37 -8.07 -15.56
N VAL A 48 -8.81 -9.34 -15.54
CA VAL A 48 -9.14 -10.05 -14.29
C VAL A 48 -7.91 -10.18 -13.39
N VAL A 49 -6.76 -10.58 -13.95
CA VAL A 49 -5.51 -10.71 -13.19
C VAL A 49 -5.05 -9.34 -12.66
N SER A 50 -5.11 -8.30 -13.49
CA SER A 50 -4.73 -6.94 -13.08
C SER A 50 -5.61 -6.43 -11.94
N VAL A 51 -6.93 -6.62 -12.04
CA VAL A 51 -7.88 -6.25 -10.98
C VAL A 51 -7.62 -7.05 -9.72
N GLY A 52 -7.37 -8.35 -9.82
CA GLY A 52 -7.04 -9.20 -8.67
C GLY A 52 -5.76 -8.74 -7.95
N ILE A 53 -4.72 -8.37 -8.71
CA ILE A 53 -3.48 -7.82 -8.18
C ILE A 53 -3.73 -6.49 -7.48
N ILE A 54 -4.46 -5.57 -8.11
CA ILE A 54 -4.78 -4.25 -7.54
C ILE A 54 -5.54 -4.43 -6.23
N LEU A 55 -6.57 -5.29 -6.21
CA LEU A 55 -7.34 -5.59 -5.00
C LEU A 55 -6.46 -6.18 -3.90
N HIS A 56 -5.57 -7.10 -4.24
CA HIS A 56 -4.65 -7.70 -3.29
C HIS A 56 -3.73 -6.65 -2.64
N VAL A 57 -3.09 -5.81 -3.46
CA VAL A 57 -2.21 -4.73 -2.98
C VAL A 57 -2.98 -3.71 -2.14
N VAL A 58 -4.13 -3.24 -2.62
CA VAL A 58 -4.97 -2.27 -1.89
C VAL A 58 -5.44 -2.84 -0.56
N SER A 59 -5.81 -4.12 -0.49
CA SER A 59 -6.22 -4.77 0.76
C SER A 59 -5.07 -4.82 1.78
N GLY A 60 -3.84 -5.10 1.34
CA GLY A 60 -2.66 -5.13 2.20
C GLY A 60 -2.34 -3.75 2.78
N ILE A 61 -2.36 -2.72 1.92
CA ILE A 61 -2.15 -1.33 2.32
C ILE A 61 -3.26 -0.88 3.28
N TRP A 62 -4.52 -1.19 2.97
CA TRP A 62 -5.67 -0.82 3.80
C TRP A 62 -5.61 -1.48 5.18
N GLY A 63 -5.27 -2.76 5.25
CA GLY A 63 -5.10 -3.47 6.52
C GLY A 63 -4.00 -2.85 7.38
N ARG A 64 -2.85 -2.52 6.78
CA ARG A 64 -1.75 -1.81 7.45
C ARG A 64 -2.18 -0.43 7.92
N TYR A 65 -2.82 0.35 7.05
CA TYR A 65 -3.36 1.68 7.38
C TYR A 65 -4.31 1.62 8.57
N ARG A 66 -5.25 0.67 8.56
CA ARG A 66 -6.21 0.46 9.64
C ARG A 66 -5.51 0.11 10.95
N ARG A 67 -4.49 -0.76 10.94
CA ARG A 67 -3.72 -1.09 12.14
C ARG A 67 -3.01 0.14 12.73
N LEU A 68 -2.32 0.90 11.89
CA LEU A 68 -1.63 2.13 12.31
C LEU A 68 -2.61 3.18 12.88
N MET A 69 -3.81 3.33 12.28
CA MET A 69 -4.87 4.22 12.80
C MET A 69 -5.39 3.81 14.19
N HIS A 70 -5.28 2.54 14.56
CA HIS A 70 -5.62 2.05 15.90
C HIS A 70 -4.41 2.06 16.86
N GLY A 71 -3.29 2.68 16.49
CA GLY A 71 -2.08 2.70 17.33
C GLY A 71 -1.33 1.36 17.40
N ARG A 72 -1.63 0.41 16.49
CA ARG A 72 -0.97 -0.89 16.42
C ARG A 72 0.10 -0.93 15.34
N CYS A 73 1.07 -1.82 15.50
CA CYS A 73 2.11 -2.04 14.51
C CYS A 73 1.51 -2.33 13.11
N GLY A 74 2.11 -1.75 12.06
CA GLY A 74 1.67 -1.95 10.68
C GLY A 74 1.99 -3.35 10.13
N ASP A 75 2.93 -4.05 10.74
CA ASP A 75 3.33 -5.41 10.36
C ASP A 75 2.19 -6.41 10.62
N ALA A 76 1.95 -7.34 9.69
CA ALA A 76 0.89 -8.33 9.81
C ALA A 76 1.18 -9.37 10.91
N TYR A 77 2.46 -9.60 11.21
CA TYR A 77 2.90 -10.62 12.16
C TYR A 77 3.33 -10.04 13.51
N CYS A 78 3.19 -8.72 13.70
CA CYS A 78 3.55 -8.05 14.94
C CYS A 78 2.31 -7.51 15.64
N HIS A 79 2.09 -7.93 16.88
CA HIS A 79 0.98 -7.46 17.72
C HIS A 79 1.37 -6.31 18.67
N GLY A 80 2.58 -5.74 18.50
CA GLY A 80 3.06 -4.63 19.30
C GLY A 80 2.29 -3.32 19.07
N ASN A 81 2.37 -2.44 20.06
CA ASN A 81 1.77 -1.11 19.98
C ASN A 81 2.80 -0.07 19.54
N LEU A 82 2.30 1.01 18.94
CA LEU A 82 3.10 2.17 18.55
C LEU A 82 3.31 3.06 19.76
N VAL A 83 4.56 3.44 19.99
CA VAL A 83 5.00 4.30 21.09
C VAL A 83 5.77 5.47 20.50
N THR A 84 5.57 6.65 21.08
CA THR A 84 6.36 7.85 20.80
C THR A 84 7.62 7.83 21.67
N SER A 85 8.79 8.08 21.06
CA SER A 85 10.06 8.23 21.78
C SER A 85 10.59 9.64 21.57
N ASN A 86 11.23 10.22 22.59
CA ASN A 86 11.87 11.54 22.51
C ASN A 86 13.09 11.55 21.58
N GLU A 87 13.64 10.38 21.24
CA GLU A 87 14.77 10.26 20.29
C GLU A 87 14.33 10.35 18.83
N ILE A 88 13.03 10.29 18.54
CA ILE A 88 12.50 10.17 17.18
C ILE A 88 11.62 11.40 16.89
N PRO A 89 11.70 12.02 15.69
CA PRO A 89 10.92 13.22 15.39
C PRO A 89 9.41 12.97 15.44
N GLU A 90 8.64 13.99 15.85
CA GLU A 90 7.21 13.89 16.23
C GLU A 90 6.27 13.29 15.18
N HIS A 91 6.67 13.30 13.91
CA HIS A 91 5.91 12.74 12.78
C HIS A 91 6.12 11.23 12.59
N LEU A 92 6.92 10.59 13.44
CA LEU A 92 7.24 9.16 13.40
C LEU A 92 6.90 8.52 14.76
N VAL A 93 6.56 7.24 14.72
CA VAL A 93 6.28 6.40 15.89
C VAL A 93 7.01 5.07 15.73
N THR A 94 7.44 4.47 16.84
CA THR A 94 8.16 3.19 16.82
C THR A 94 7.30 2.09 17.44
N CYS A 95 7.38 0.88 16.92
CA CYS A 95 6.74 -0.26 17.56
C CYS A 95 7.57 -0.73 18.77
N SER A 96 6.93 -0.89 19.93
CA SER A 96 7.62 -1.37 21.14
C SER A 96 8.23 -2.78 20.99
N THR A 97 7.61 -3.63 20.17
CA THR A 97 8.01 -5.03 20.00
C THR A 97 9.07 -5.21 18.92
N CYS A 98 8.80 -4.75 17.69
CA CYS A 98 9.70 -4.99 16.56
C CYS A 98 10.66 -3.83 16.27
N ARG A 99 10.59 -2.74 17.05
CA ARG A 99 11.40 -1.51 16.90
C ARG A 99 11.39 -0.87 15.50
N ARG A 100 10.46 -1.27 14.62
CA ARG A 100 10.27 -0.60 13.32
C ARG A 100 9.61 0.75 13.50
N VAL A 101 10.09 1.70 12.71
CA VAL A 101 9.57 3.06 12.65
C VAL A 101 8.46 3.14 11.61
N TRP A 102 7.38 3.82 11.96
CA TRP A 102 6.20 4.04 11.14
C TRP A 102 5.82 5.52 11.15
N PRO A 103 5.19 6.05 10.09
CA PRO A 103 4.70 7.41 10.08
C PRO A 103 3.52 7.56 11.07
N ARG A 104 3.54 8.65 11.84
CA ARG A 104 2.41 9.02 12.71
C ARG A 104 1.27 9.51 11.85
N LEU A 105 0.25 8.67 11.71
CA LEU A 105 -1.03 9.07 11.15
C LEU A 105 -1.73 9.97 12.18
N HIS A 106 -1.92 11.24 11.83
CA HIS A 106 -2.76 12.12 12.65
C HIS A 106 -4.16 11.51 12.67
N SER A 107 -4.62 11.13 13.86
CA SER A 107 -6.03 10.82 14.04
C SER A 107 -6.82 12.08 13.68
N ARG A 108 -8.00 11.91 13.07
CA ARG A 108 -8.91 13.01 12.71
C ARG A 108 -9.33 13.89 13.90
N ALA A 109 -8.96 13.52 15.13
CA ALA A 109 -9.20 14.28 16.34
C ALA A 109 -8.31 15.55 16.43
N GLU A 110 -7.27 15.65 15.61
CA GLU A 110 -6.41 16.82 15.51
C GLU A 110 -6.56 17.48 14.14
N ALA A 111 -7.81 17.72 13.73
CA ALA A 111 -8.10 18.80 12.81
C ALA A 111 -7.88 20.11 13.58
N PRO A 112 -7.19 21.10 13.01
CA PRO A 112 -6.88 22.32 13.74
C PRO A 112 -8.18 23.00 14.15
N ALA A 113 -8.37 23.20 15.46
CA ALA A 113 -9.25 24.22 16.03
C ALA A 113 -8.67 25.63 15.72
N ALA A 114 -8.40 25.90 14.45
CA ALA A 114 -7.90 27.16 13.93
C ALA A 114 -8.89 27.69 12.88
N MET A 115 -10.10 27.97 13.34
CA MET A 115 -10.98 28.98 12.75
C MET A 115 -11.69 29.64 13.94
N ALA A 116 -10.96 30.55 14.59
CA ALA A 116 -11.52 31.62 15.39
C ALA A 116 -11.68 32.85 14.48
#